data_AF-A0AAD7YHM6-F1
#
_entry.id   AF-A0AAD7YHM6-F1
#
_cell.length_a   1.000
_cell.length_b   1.000
_cell.length_c   1.000
_cell.angle_alpha   90.00
_cell.angle_beta   90.00
_cell.angle_gamma   90.00
#
_symmetry.space_group_name_H-M   'P 1'
#
loop_
_entity.id
_entity.type
_entity.pdbx_description
1 polymer ?
#
loop_
_entity_poly.entity_id
_entity_poly.type
_entity_poly.pdbx_seq_one_letter_code
_entity_poly.pdbx_strand_id
1 'polypeptide(L)'
;MTTCFKYFVLLFSLNFIEGAFRCDYKYSDAAKGWFKYHVIPATWSDARLRCTLEGAVLVSPTTLEIEHEMMNIIKQSTLKQEIFTGIHATLSQGDYYTVDGKY
;
A
#
# COMPACT_ATOMS: atom_id res chain seq x y z
N MET A 1 23.67 -17.58 36.66
CA MET A 1 22.20 -17.60 36.38
C MET A 1 21.62 -16.24 35.98
N THR A 2 22.26 -15.12 36.37
CA THR A 2 21.80 -13.75 36.07
C THR A 2 22.23 -13.20 34.69
N THR A 3 23.30 -13.74 34.10
CA THR A 3 23.79 -13.34 32.77
C THR A 3 22.91 -13.86 31.63
N CYS A 4 22.47 -15.13 31.65
CA CYS A 4 21.53 -15.66 30.66
C CYS A 4 20.20 -14.89 30.63
N PHE A 5 19.70 -14.48 31.80
CA PHE A 5 18.43 -13.73 31.89
C PHE A 5 18.54 -12.35 31.23
N LYS A 6 19.70 -11.67 31.34
CA LYS A 6 19.95 -10.41 30.64
C LYS A 6 20.02 -10.56 29.13
N TYR A 7 20.70 -11.60 28.61
CA TYR A 7 20.74 -11.89 27.17
C TYR A 7 19.36 -12.28 26.63
N PHE A 8 18.58 -13.04 27.39
CA PHE A 8 17.21 -13.41 27.03
C PHE A 8 16.29 -12.19 26.91
N VAL A 9 16.36 -11.24 27.86
CA VAL A 9 15.59 -9.98 27.80
C VAL A 9 16.03 -9.11 26.60
N LEU A 10 17.34 -9.03 26.32
CA LEU A 10 17.89 -8.25 25.21
C LEU A 10 17.50 -8.83 23.83
N LEU A 11 17.47 -10.16 23.71
CA LEU A 11 16.97 -10.87 22.54
C LEU A 11 15.45 -10.71 22.39
N PHE A 12 14.67 -10.75 23.48
CA PHE A 12 13.21 -10.57 23.41
C PHE A 12 12.82 -9.15 22.98
N SER A 13 13.57 -8.13 23.42
CA SER A 13 13.38 -6.73 23.01
C SER A 13 13.72 -6.45 21.53
N LEU A 14 14.58 -7.25 20.90
CA LEU A 14 14.91 -7.13 19.47
C LEU A 14 13.87 -7.78 18.54
N ASN A 15 12.98 -8.62 19.09
CA ASN A 15 12.01 -9.40 18.33
C ASN A 15 10.60 -8.79 18.30
N PHE A 16 10.38 -7.64 18.95
CA PHE A 16 9.08 -6.98 19.00
C PHE A 16 9.09 -5.64 18.25
N ILE A 17 9.51 -5.69 16.99
CA ILE A 17 9.09 -4.71 15.99
C ILE A 17 8.35 -5.52 14.94
N GLU A 18 7.06 -5.74 15.18
CA GLU A 18 6.15 -6.14 14.10
C GLU A 18 6.20 -4.99 13.10
N GLY A 19 6.97 -5.18 12.02
CA GLY A 19 7.43 -4.10 11.16
C GLY A 19 6.29 -3.50 10.37
N ALA A 20 5.67 -2.45 10.92
CA ALA A 20 4.77 -1.61 10.14
C ALA A 20 5.55 -1.01 8.97
N PHE A 21 5.05 -1.17 7.74
CA PHE A 21 5.71 -0.63 6.54
C PHE A 21 5.98 0.87 6.71
N ARG A 22 4.94 1.61 7.12
CA ARG A 22 4.98 3.02 7.54
C ARG A 22 3.79 3.30 8.48
N CYS A 23 3.89 4.30 9.35
CA CYS A 23 2.82 4.63 10.31
C CYS A 23 1.56 5.22 9.67
N ASP A 24 1.66 5.72 8.44
CA ASP A 24 0.58 6.32 7.66
C ASP A 24 -0.10 5.34 6.69
N TYR A 25 0.29 4.07 6.73
CA TYR A 25 -0.33 2.98 5.99
C TYR A 25 -1.13 2.08 6.93
N LYS A 26 -2.21 1.50 6.40
CA LYS A 26 -3.01 0.49 7.10
C LYS A 26 -2.82 -0.86 6.43
N TYR A 27 -2.55 -1.89 7.22
CA TYR A 27 -2.48 -3.24 6.72
C TYR A 27 -3.89 -3.81 6.52
N SER A 28 -4.14 -4.41 5.36
CA SER A 28 -5.34 -5.20 5.09
C SER A 28 -4.99 -6.67 5.19
N ASP A 29 -5.59 -7.36 6.17
CA ASP A 29 -5.42 -8.81 6.34
C ASP A 29 -5.99 -9.61 5.17
N ALA A 30 -7.03 -9.08 4.50
CA ALA A 30 -7.65 -9.73 3.35
C ALA A 30 -6.72 -9.65 2.12
N ALA A 31 -6.26 -8.44 1.79
CA ALA A 31 -5.40 -8.21 0.64
C ALA A 31 -3.91 -8.52 0.89
N LYS A 32 -3.54 -8.88 2.13
CA LYS A 32 -2.17 -9.17 2.57
C LYS A 32 -1.17 -8.06 2.17
N GLY A 33 -1.58 -6.82 2.37
CA GLY A 33 -0.84 -5.65 1.88
C GLY A 33 -1.12 -4.37 2.66
N TRP A 34 -0.26 -3.38 2.47
CA TRP A 34 -0.36 -2.06 3.10
C TRP A 34 -1.00 -1.06 2.13
N PHE A 35 -2.02 -0.34 2.60
CA PHE A 35 -2.79 0.61 1.81
C PHE A 35 -2.76 2.02 2.41
N LYS A 36 -2.74 3.01 1.53
CA LYS A 36 -2.88 4.43 1.88
C LYS A 36 -3.68 5.14 0.81
N TYR A 37 -4.67 5.90 1.25
CA TYR A 37 -5.46 6.77 0.38
C TYR A 37 -4.92 8.21 0.44
N HIS A 38 -4.53 8.73 -0.71
CA HIS A 38 -4.07 10.11 -0.84
C HIS A 38 -5.23 11.02 -1.25
N VAL A 39 -5.53 12.02 -0.41
CA VAL A 39 -6.66 12.96 -0.61
C VAL A 39 -6.30 14.24 -1.37
N ILE A 40 -5.01 14.48 -1.60
CA ILE A 40 -4.55 15.69 -2.30
C ILE A 40 -4.71 15.43 -3.81
N PRO A 41 -5.47 16.25 -4.55
CA PRO A 41 -5.59 16.13 -5.99
C PRO A 41 -4.23 16.16 -6.68
N ALA A 42 -4.06 15.30 -7.68
CA ALA A 42 -2.80 15.13 -8.41
C ALA A 42 -3.10 14.78 -9.87
N THR A 43 -2.09 14.82 -10.74
CA THR A 43 -2.18 14.08 -12.03
C THR A 43 -1.90 12.60 -11.78
N TRP A 44 -2.24 11.72 -12.74
CA TRP A 44 -1.88 10.29 -12.64
C TRP A 44 -0.37 10.09 -12.46
N SER A 45 0.44 10.85 -13.20
CA SER A 45 1.91 10.80 -13.12
C SER A 45 2.43 11.19 -11.74
N ASP A 46 1.86 12.24 -11.13
CA ASP A 46 2.22 12.69 -9.79
C ASP A 46 1.78 11.69 -8.72
N ALA A 47 0.58 11.09 -8.86
CA ALA A 47 0.10 10.05 -7.96
C ALA A 47 1.02 8.82 -7.99
N ARG A 48 1.43 8.38 -9.19
CA ARG A 48 2.40 7.29 -9.36
C ARG A 48 3.75 7.64 -8.73
N LEU A 49 4.30 8.82 -9.04
CA LEU A 49 5.57 9.29 -8.49
C LEU A 49 5.53 9.31 -6.96
N ARG A 50 4.45 9.82 -6.37
CA ARG A 50 4.28 9.87 -4.91
C ARG A 50 4.30 8.47 -4.29
N CYS A 51 3.54 7.52 -4.82
CA CYS A 51 3.56 6.13 -4.33
C CYS A 51 4.98 5.54 -4.39
N THR A 52 5.69 5.75 -5.51
CA THR A 52 7.07 5.27 -5.68
C THR A 52 8.03 5.89 -4.67
N LEU A 53 7.94 7.20 -4.42
CA LEU A 53 8.75 7.88 -3.40
C LEU A 53 8.43 7.41 -1.98
N GLU A 54 7.25 6.87 -1.74
CA GLU A 54 6.87 6.27 -0.46
C GLU A 54 7.34 4.81 -0.30
N GLY A 55 7.99 4.23 -1.32
CA GLY A 55 8.40 2.82 -1.34
C GLY A 55 7.24 1.88 -1.70
N ALA A 56 6.16 2.40 -2.27
CA ALA A 56 4.96 1.66 -2.64
C ALA A 56 4.66 1.79 -4.15
N VAL A 57 3.57 1.17 -4.59
CA VAL A 57 3.06 1.28 -5.97
C VAL A 57 1.65 1.82 -5.96
N LEU A 58 1.27 2.51 -7.05
CA LEU A 58 -0.11 2.94 -7.26
C LEU A 58 -0.96 1.67 -7.47
N VAL A 59 -1.98 1.48 -6.63
CA VAL A 59 -2.65 0.18 -6.50
C VAL A 59 -3.51 -0.17 -7.72
N SER A 60 -3.38 -1.40 -8.20
CA SER A 60 -4.22 -1.99 -9.25
C SER A 60 -5.06 -3.14 -8.67
N PRO A 61 -6.31 -3.34 -9.14
CA PRO A 61 -7.17 -4.44 -8.69
C PRO A 61 -6.76 -5.78 -9.32
N THR A 62 -5.58 -6.29 -8.96
CA THR A 62 -5.01 -7.54 -9.51
C THR A 62 -5.58 -8.81 -8.86
N THR A 63 -6.28 -8.67 -7.73
CA THR A 63 -6.99 -9.75 -7.03
C THR A 63 -8.31 -9.21 -6.47
N LEU A 64 -9.27 -10.10 -6.22
CA LEU A 64 -10.56 -9.74 -5.64
C LEU A 64 -10.40 -9.13 -4.24
N GLU A 65 -9.41 -9.59 -3.48
CA GLU A 65 -9.12 -9.09 -2.14
C GLU A 65 -8.60 -7.64 -2.19
N ILE A 66 -7.72 -7.33 -3.15
CA ILE A 66 -7.24 -5.95 -3.38
C ILE A 66 -8.38 -5.06 -3.87
N GLU A 67 -9.20 -5.54 -4.80
CA GLU A 67 -10.36 -4.80 -5.30
C GLU A 67 -11.34 -4.46 -4.17
N HIS A 68 -11.67 -5.43 -3.32
CA HIS A 68 -12.55 -5.21 -2.17
C HIS A 68 -11.95 -4.21 -1.17
N GLU A 69 -10.65 -4.28 -0.88
CA GLU A 69 -9.99 -3.31 -0.01
C GLU A 69 -10.04 -1.89 -0.60
N MET A 70 -9.75 -1.75 -1.91
CA MET A 70 -9.90 -0.48 -2.62
C MET A 70 -11.32 0.07 -2.46
N MET A 71 -12.34 -0.76 -2.71
CA MET A 71 -13.74 -0.33 -2.58
C MET A 71 -14.12 0.03 -1.13
N ASN A 72 -13.57 -0.65 -0.14
CA ASN A 72 -13.79 -0.33 1.27
C ASN A 72 -13.20 1.04 1.64
N ILE A 73 -11.96 1.31 1.20
CA ILE A 73 -11.30 2.60 1.38
C ILE A 73 -12.11 3.73 0.74
N ILE A 74 -12.62 3.52 -0.48
CA ILE A 74 -13.45 4.50 -1.20
C ILE A 74 -14.76 4.78 -0.46
N LYS A 75 -15.46 3.74 0.01
CA LYS A 75 -16.71 3.88 0.76
C LYS A 75 -16.54 4.63 2.08
N GLN A 76 -15.38 4.49 2.71
CA GLN A 76 -15.05 5.20 3.96
C GLN A 76 -14.58 6.64 3.72
N SER A 77 -14.23 7.00 2.48
CA SER A 77 -13.86 8.36 2.13
C SER A 77 -15.08 9.29 2.17
N THR A 78 -14.92 10.43 2.84
CA THR A 78 -15.92 11.52 2.80
C THR A 78 -15.83 12.34 1.51
N LEU A 79 -14.76 12.16 0.74
CA LEU A 79 -14.52 12.85 -0.53
C LEU A 79 -15.07 12.01 -1.68
N LYS A 80 -16.09 12.53 -2.38
CA LYS A 80 -16.64 11.92 -3.60
C LYS A 80 -15.86 12.40 -4.82
N GLN A 81 -14.63 11.90 -4.96
CA GLN A 81 -13.75 12.24 -6.08
C GLN A 81 -13.30 10.97 -6.80
N GLU A 82 -12.92 11.14 -8.06
CA GLU A 82 -12.25 10.09 -8.82
C GLU A 82 -10.87 9.82 -8.22
N ILE A 83 -10.45 8.55 -8.27
CA ILE A 83 -9.21 8.10 -7.63
C ILE A 83 -8.39 7.39 -8.69
N PHE A 84 -7.14 7.84 -8.84
CA PHE A 84 -6.20 7.17 -9.73
C PHE A 84 -5.82 5.80 -9.18
N THR A 85 -5.83 4.81 -10.06
CA THR A 85 -5.33 3.46 -9.81
C THR A 85 -4.05 3.22 -10.61
N GLY A 86 -3.41 2.10 -10.35
CA GLY A 86 -2.24 1.64 -11.08
C GLY A 86 -2.55 1.16 -12.51
N ILE A 87 -3.80 1.27 -12.98
CA ILE A 87 -4.17 0.96 -14.37
C ILE A 87 -3.83 2.15 -15.26
N HIS A 88 -3.13 1.92 -16.37
CA HIS A 88 -2.74 2.97 -17.32
C HIS A 88 -2.57 2.46 -18.74
N ALA A 89 -2.71 3.37 -19.73
CA ALA A 89 -2.49 3.11 -21.15
C ALA A 89 -1.42 4.06 -21.76
N THR A 90 -0.40 4.41 -20.97
CA THR A 90 0.64 5.36 -21.38
C THR A 90 1.67 4.78 -22.36
N LEU A 91 1.72 3.45 -22.49
CA LEU A 91 2.63 2.76 -23.42
C LEU A 91 2.03 2.63 -24.82
N SER A 92 0.76 2.26 -24.89
CA SER A 92 -0.01 2.12 -26.13
C SER A 92 -1.46 2.50 -25.83
N GLN A 93 -2.02 3.40 -26.62
CA GLN A 93 -3.37 3.92 -26.38
C GLN A 93 -4.40 2.80 -26.57
N GLY A 94 -5.23 2.57 -25.55
CA GLY A 94 -6.25 1.52 -25.55
C GLY A 94 -5.77 0.19 -24.96
N ASP A 95 -4.46 0.00 -24.83
CA ASP A 95 -3.87 -1.15 -24.16
C ASP A 95 -3.57 -0.80 -22.70
N TYR A 96 -4.34 -1.39 -21.79
CA TYR A 96 -4.23 -1.11 -20.36
C TYR A 96 -3.27 -2.08 -19.67
N TYR A 97 -2.42 -1.52 -18.81
CA TYR A 97 -1.44 -2.24 -18.01
C TYR A 97 -1.50 -1.78 -16.56
N THR A 98 -1.08 -2.65 -15.66
CA THR A 98 -0.79 -2.28 -14.28
C THR A 98 0.60 -1.68 -14.15
N VAL A 99 0.81 -0.77 -13.21
CA VAL A 99 2.13 -0.16 -12.95
C VAL A 99 3.22 -1.18 -12.59
N ASP A 100 2.83 -2.37 -12.11
CA ASP A 100 3.73 -3.49 -11.80
C ASP A 100 3.86 -4.52 -12.94
N GLY A 101 3.24 -4.27 -14.10
CA GLY A 101 3.40 -5.07 -15.32
C GLY A 101 2.72 -6.44 -15.27
N LYS A 102 1.82 -6.67 -14.31
CA LYS A 102 1.04 -7.91 -14.18
C LYS A 102 -0.29 -7.78 -14.94
N TYR A 103 -0.63 -8.84 -15.68
CA TYR A 103 -1.90 -8.99 -16.39
C TYR A 103 -3.03 -9.39 -15.43
#